data_AF-A0A9P3LX17-F1
#
_entry.id   AF-A0A9P3LX17-F1
#
_cell.length_a   1.000
_cell.length_b   1.000
_cell.length_c   1.000
_cell.angle_alpha   90.00
_cell.angle_beta   90.00
_cell.angle_gamma   90.00
#
_symmetry.space_group_name_H-M   'P 1'
#
loop_
_entity.id
_entity.type
_entity.pdbx_description
1 polymer ?
#
loop_
_entity_poly.entity_id
_entity_poly.type
_entity_poly.pdbx_seq_one_letter_code
_entity_poly.pdbx_strand_id
1 'polypeptide(L)'
;MPTTVSLSTAGSFEGPTMHQRSSIPLSPPSPQYFSHASSHKNRRSVSSFDSRLSSDEDDSPMNRPSLHQILLNQGRGQYTLDSFGAFLQSQFCYENLAFWLASRQYKLCAQSLYQSVQQSTPLFNLHTDSAQHLNASQLRAFTDLQLKMRAILDTFVLPSSPHELNLSDAVRCKLLRVVAEGNYHPQVLEQARESITDLMKCSSYPMFLEGIAAKRASNAGSSQSQPDSEKSHDHDGSSWRLKAKQHFKLVSRMLKRSP
;
A
#
# COMPACT_ATOMS: atom_id res chain seq x y z
N MET A 1 -0.52 -49.73 45.38
CA MET A 1 0.67 -50.45 45.88
C MET A 1 1.80 -50.20 44.89
N PRO A 2 2.97 -49.72 45.35
CA PRO A 2 3.80 -48.76 44.61
C PRO A 2 5.13 -49.36 44.14
N THR A 3 5.82 -48.73 43.18
CA THR A 3 7.29 -48.76 43.17
C THR A 3 7.86 -47.44 42.66
N THR A 4 8.16 -46.61 43.63
CA THR A 4 9.02 -45.42 43.58
C THR A 4 10.47 -45.86 43.39
N VAL A 5 11.24 -45.17 42.57
CA VAL A 5 12.70 -45.11 42.74
C VAL A 5 13.15 -43.66 42.56
N SER A 6 13.40 -43.02 43.70
CA SER A 6 14.20 -41.81 43.81
C SER A 6 15.67 -42.21 43.91
N LEU A 7 16.59 -41.43 43.34
CA LEU A 7 17.90 -41.22 43.96
C LEU A 7 18.44 -39.84 43.59
N SER A 8 18.63 -39.04 44.64
CA SER A 8 19.32 -37.76 44.70
C SER A 8 20.85 -37.94 44.62
N THR A 9 21.59 -36.86 44.32
CA THR A 9 22.85 -36.37 44.97
C THR A 9 23.46 -35.32 44.03
N ALA A 10 23.29 -34.01 44.29
CA ALA A 10 24.16 -33.09 45.04
C ALA A 10 25.49 -32.71 44.33
N GLY A 11 25.69 -31.40 44.18
CA GLY A 11 26.91 -30.79 43.65
C GLY A 11 26.79 -29.26 43.63
N SER A 12 27.03 -28.65 44.79
CA SER A 12 27.13 -27.20 45.02
C SER A 12 28.34 -26.58 44.33
N PHE A 13 28.23 -25.34 43.85
CA PHE A 13 29.32 -24.34 43.91
C PHE A 13 28.73 -22.91 43.91
N GLU A 14 29.05 -22.18 44.98
CA GLU A 14 28.79 -20.76 45.23
C GLU A 14 29.73 -19.88 44.37
N GLY A 15 29.23 -18.85 43.68
CA GLY A 15 29.38 -17.43 44.06
C GLY A 15 30.41 -16.69 43.15
N PRO A 16 30.53 -15.34 43.16
CA PRO A 16 29.73 -14.34 43.88
C PRO A 16 29.20 -13.17 43.00
N THR A 17 28.17 -12.55 43.56
CA THR A 17 27.53 -11.27 43.21
C THR A 17 28.43 -10.08 43.57
N MET A 18 28.52 -9.06 42.70
CA MET A 18 29.00 -7.72 43.06
C MET A 18 27.91 -6.68 42.78
N HIS A 19 27.31 -6.20 43.87
CA HIS A 19 26.63 -4.91 43.93
C HIS A 19 27.69 -3.81 44.04
N GLN A 20 27.57 -2.75 43.24
CA GLN A 20 28.10 -1.46 43.66
C GLN A 20 27.10 -0.34 43.36
N ARG A 21 26.79 0.35 44.45
CA ARG A 21 25.91 1.50 44.60
C ARG A 21 26.78 2.75 44.44
N SER A 22 26.23 3.81 43.87
CA SER A 22 26.17 5.17 44.46
C SER A 22 26.48 6.33 43.50
N SER A 23 25.64 7.37 43.66
CA SER A 23 25.93 8.82 43.58
C SER A 23 25.88 9.56 42.24
N ILE A 24 24.80 10.34 42.08
CA ILE A 24 24.74 11.63 41.38
C ILE A 24 25.38 12.68 42.30
N PRO A 25 26.15 13.67 41.81
CA PRO A 25 25.63 15.05 41.78
C PRO A 25 26.10 15.96 40.61
N LEU A 26 25.16 16.82 40.18
CA LEU A 26 25.28 18.27 39.88
C LEU A 26 26.38 18.83 38.95
N SER A 27 25.92 19.55 37.91
CA SER A 27 26.66 20.56 37.11
C SER A 27 27.27 21.67 37.98
N PRO A 28 28.25 22.47 37.49
CA PRO A 28 27.92 23.80 36.92
C PRO A 28 28.95 24.29 35.82
N PRO A 29 29.19 25.59 35.53
CA PRO A 29 28.84 26.22 34.23
C PRO A 29 30.03 26.92 33.50
N SER A 30 29.71 27.68 32.43
CA SER A 30 30.43 28.85 31.84
C SER A 30 31.11 28.61 30.47
N PRO A 31 31.50 29.66 29.70
CA PRO A 31 30.88 30.99 29.50
C PRO A 31 30.78 31.39 28.01
N GLN A 32 30.10 32.52 27.79
CA GLN A 32 29.98 33.26 26.54
C GLN A 32 31.34 33.67 25.93
N TYR A 33 31.41 33.65 24.59
CA TYR A 33 32.27 34.57 23.84
C TYR A 33 31.49 35.23 22.70
N PHE A 34 31.67 36.54 22.64
CA PHE A 34 31.20 37.51 21.65
C PHE A 34 31.55 37.13 20.20
N SER A 35 30.70 37.52 19.23
CA SER A 35 31.12 38.54 18.24
C SER A 35 30.01 38.92 17.23
N HIS A 36 29.69 40.21 17.29
CA HIS A 36 29.46 41.17 16.21
C HIS A 36 28.25 41.08 15.26
N ALA A 37 27.54 42.21 15.28
CA ALA A 37 26.45 42.61 14.41
C ALA A 37 26.93 43.37 13.16
N SER A 38 26.20 43.22 12.05
CA SER A 38 25.72 44.30 11.16
C SER A 38 25.04 43.67 9.94
N SER A 39 23.73 43.83 9.72
CA SER A 39 23.02 45.02 9.23
C SER A 39 22.80 44.96 7.72
N HIS A 40 21.61 44.53 7.27
CA HIS A 40 21.08 44.89 5.95
C HIS A 40 19.53 44.97 5.94
N LYS A 41 19.07 46.22 6.10
CA LYS A 41 18.01 46.96 5.38
C LYS A 41 16.76 46.19 4.88
N ASN A 42 15.66 46.47 5.56
CA ASN A 42 14.27 46.25 5.13
C ASN A 42 13.85 47.32 4.11
N ARG A 43 13.34 46.93 2.92
CA ARG A 43 12.61 47.83 2.01
C ARG A 43 11.41 47.11 1.41
N ARG A 44 10.23 47.70 1.61
CA ARG A 44 8.92 47.28 1.09
C ARG A 44 8.73 47.68 -0.38
N SER A 45 7.85 46.90 -1.00
CA SER A 45 7.34 46.83 -2.37
C SER A 45 6.72 48.10 -2.96
N VAL A 46 6.76 48.21 -4.31
CA VAL A 46 5.67 48.32 -5.32
C VAL A 46 6.39 48.48 -6.70
N SER A 47 6.02 47.89 -7.84
CA SER A 47 4.72 47.79 -8.51
C SER A 47 4.79 46.82 -9.72
N SER A 48 3.66 46.16 -9.96
CA SER A 48 3.07 45.75 -11.25
C SER A 48 3.96 45.66 -12.50
N PHE A 49 4.17 44.45 -12.99
CA PHE A 49 4.12 44.19 -14.43
C PHE A 49 3.44 42.85 -14.73
N ASP A 50 2.80 42.87 -15.89
CA ASP A 50 1.70 42.07 -16.40
C ASP A 50 1.84 40.54 -16.40
N SER A 51 0.65 39.93 -16.38
CA SER A 51 0.38 38.50 -16.46
C SER A 51 0.67 37.95 -17.85
N ARG A 52 1.59 36.98 -17.93
CA ARG A 52 1.45 35.80 -18.80
C ARG A 52 2.07 34.61 -18.07
N LEU A 53 1.33 34.06 -17.12
CA LEU A 53 1.58 32.72 -16.61
C LEU A 53 1.25 31.73 -17.73
N SER A 54 2.21 31.47 -18.63
CA SER A 54 2.33 30.11 -19.14
C SER A 54 2.53 29.25 -17.90
N SER A 55 1.60 28.33 -17.65
CA SER A 55 1.87 27.22 -16.76
C SER A 55 2.83 26.29 -17.50
N ASP A 56 4.06 26.77 -17.69
CA ASP A 56 5.20 25.91 -17.93
C ASP A 56 5.36 25.13 -16.63
N GLU A 57 4.77 23.94 -16.59
CA GLU A 57 4.93 23.01 -15.48
C GLU A 57 6.42 22.70 -15.34
N ASP A 58 7.05 23.47 -14.45
CA ASP A 58 8.32 23.28 -13.77
C ASP A 58 8.94 21.90 -14.03
N ASP A 59 9.83 21.89 -15.03
CA ASP A 59 10.67 20.77 -15.46
C ASP A 59 11.78 20.53 -14.44
N SER A 60 11.39 20.13 -13.24
CA SER A 60 12.30 19.64 -12.21
C SER A 60 12.15 18.11 -12.09
N PRO A 61 13.24 17.32 -12.00
CA PRO A 61 13.19 15.89 -11.67
C PRO A 61 12.50 15.61 -10.30
N MET A 62 12.21 16.67 -9.54
CA MET A 62 11.41 16.70 -8.31
C MET A 62 9.91 16.45 -8.49
N ASN A 63 9.35 16.46 -9.71
CA ASN A 63 7.91 16.24 -9.93
C ASN A 63 7.55 14.82 -10.44
N ARG A 64 8.50 13.87 -10.40
CA ARG A 64 8.22 12.45 -10.71
C ARG A 64 7.50 11.81 -9.51
N PRO A 65 6.22 11.42 -9.64
CA PRO A 65 5.48 10.87 -8.52
C PRO A 65 5.94 9.44 -8.25
N SER A 66 6.15 9.10 -6.98
CA SER A 66 6.41 7.73 -6.56
C SER A 66 5.30 6.77 -7.00
N LEU A 67 5.63 5.49 -7.15
CA LEU A 67 4.62 4.46 -7.38
C LEU A 67 3.51 4.51 -6.33
N HIS A 68 3.85 4.75 -5.06
CA HIS A 68 2.86 4.85 -3.99
C HIS A 68 1.86 5.99 -4.21
N GLN A 69 2.33 7.16 -4.64
CA GLN A 69 1.47 8.29 -4.99
C GLN A 69 0.54 7.94 -6.15
N ILE A 70 1.03 7.23 -7.18
CA ILE A 70 0.19 6.76 -8.29
C ILE A 70 -0.87 5.77 -7.81
N LEU A 71 -0.47 4.78 -6.99
CA LEU A 71 -1.38 3.76 -6.44
C LEU A 71 -2.47 4.34 -5.53
N LEU A 72 -2.18 5.44 -4.84
CA LEU A 72 -3.15 6.21 -4.06
C LEU A 72 -3.93 7.24 -4.89
N ASN A 73 -3.69 7.31 -6.20
CA ASN A 73 -4.25 8.29 -7.11
C ASN A 73 -3.98 9.75 -6.70
N GLN A 74 -2.78 10.01 -6.21
CA GLN A 74 -2.28 11.32 -5.79
C GLN A 74 -1.28 11.92 -6.82
N GLY A 75 -0.98 11.20 -7.90
CA GLY A 75 -0.17 11.73 -8.99
C GLY A 75 -0.93 12.76 -9.83
N ARG A 76 -0.19 13.68 -10.45
CA ARG A 76 -0.72 14.78 -11.25
C ARG A 76 -0.62 14.48 -12.76
N GLY A 77 -1.44 15.18 -13.55
CA GLY A 77 -1.41 15.09 -15.01
C GLY A 77 -1.60 13.65 -15.51
N GLN A 78 -0.59 13.12 -16.21
CA GLN A 78 -0.63 11.76 -16.78
C GLN A 78 -0.32 10.65 -15.77
N TYR A 79 0.11 10.99 -14.55
CA TYR A 79 0.52 10.03 -13.53
C TYR A 79 -0.63 9.58 -12.60
N THR A 80 -1.79 9.28 -13.17
CA THR A 80 -2.94 8.82 -12.40
C THR A 80 -2.95 7.30 -12.25
N LEU A 81 -3.72 6.80 -11.28
CA LEU A 81 -3.98 5.37 -11.13
C LEU A 81 -4.57 4.77 -12.42
N ASP A 82 -5.46 5.52 -13.07
CA ASP A 82 -6.11 5.13 -14.32
C ASP A 82 -5.08 4.95 -15.46
N SER A 83 -4.19 5.94 -15.64
CA SER A 83 -3.13 5.85 -16.65
C SER A 83 -2.19 4.69 -16.40
N PHE A 84 -1.81 4.46 -15.14
CA PHE A 84 -0.94 3.34 -14.78
C PHE A 84 -1.64 1.99 -14.97
N GLY A 85 -2.92 1.88 -14.61
CA GLY A 85 -3.72 0.68 -14.85
C GLY A 85 -3.85 0.34 -16.34
N ALA A 86 -4.09 1.33 -17.19
CA ALA A 86 -4.13 1.16 -18.64
C ALA A 86 -2.76 0.69 -19.19
N PHE A 87 -1.67 1.24 -18.67
CA PHE A 87 -0.32 0.80 -19.02
C PHE A 87 -0.06 -0.66 -18.61
N LEU A 88 -0.37 -1.04 -17.37
CA LEU A 88 -0.18 -2.43 -16.94
C LEU A 88 -1.01 -3.43 -17.75
N GLN A 89 -2.19 -3.02 -18.22
CA GLN A 89 -3.00 -3.83 -19.10
C GLN A 89 -2.35 -4.04 -20.48
N SER A 90 -1.72 -3.02 -21.06
CA SER A 90 -0.99 -3.18 -22.33
C SER A 90 0.30 -3.98 -22.18
N GLN A 91 0.86 -4.01 -20.98
CA GLN A 91 2.02 -4.83 -20.61
C GLN A 91 1.64 -6.21 -20.05
N PHE A 92 0.36 -6.62 -20.15
CA PHE A 92 -0.15 -7.92 -19.68
C PHE A 92 0.22 -8.27 -18.22
N CYS A 93 0.34 -7.27 -17.34
CA CYS A 93 0.71 -7.43 -15.93
C CYS A 93 -0.25 -6.70 -14.96
N TYR A 94 -1.51 -6.55 -15.39
CA TYR A 94 -2.57 -5.84 -14.66
C TYR A 94 -2.98 -6.54 -13.35
N GLU A 95 -2.80 -7.85 -13.26
CA GLU A 95 -3.09 -8.65 -12.06
C GLU A 95 -2.38 -8.13 -10.81
N ASN A 96 -1.16 -7.59 -10.96
CA ASN A 96 -0.40 -6.99 -9.86
C ASN A 96 -1.14 -5.81 -9.22
N LEU A 97 -1.71 -4.93 -10.05
CA LEU A 97 -2.50 -3.80 -9.57
C LEU A 97 -3.86 -4.25 -9.03
N ALA A 98 -4.51 -5.21 -9.71
CA ALA A 98 -5.79 -5.74 -9.28
C ALA A 98 -5.70 -6.36 -7.88
N PHE A 99 -4.66 -7.16 -7.62
CA PHE A 99 -4.38 -7.72 -6.30
C PHE A 99 -4.10 -6.64 -5.25
N TRP A 100 -3.30 -5.63 -5.58
CA TRP A 100 -3.00 -4.53 -4.66
C TRP A 100 -4.27 -3.79 -4.22
N LEU A 101 -5.17 -3.49 -5.16
CA LEU A 101 -6.46 -2.86 -4.90
C LEU A 101 -7.39 -3.77 -4.09
N ALA A 102 -7.46 -5.06 -4.43
CA ALA A 102 -8.26 -6.04 -3.69
C ALA A 102 -7.80 -6.16 -2.23
N SER A 103 -6.48 -6.22 -2.00
CA SER A 103 -5.88 -6.28 -0.66
C SER A 103 -6.15 -5.00 0.15
N ARG A 104 -6.07 -3.83 -0.48
CA ARG A 104 -6.43 -2.56 0.15
C ARG A 104 -7.91 -2.53 0.55
N GLN A 105 -8.80 -2.96 -0.34
CA GLN A 105 -10.23 -3.01 -0.07
C GLN A 105 -10.56 -4.01 1.05
N TYR A 106 -9.90 -5.18 1.05
CA TYR A 106 -10.02 -6.17 2.11
C TYR A 106 -9.67 -5.57 3.48
N LYS A 107 -8.54 -4.83 3.56
CA LYS A 107 -8.12 -4.15 4.79
C LYS A 107 -9.17 -3.16 5.31
N LEU A 108 -9.81 -2.40 4.42
CA LEU A 108 -10.90 -1.47 4.80
C LEU A 108 -12.13 -2.22 5.33
N CYS A 109 -12.52 -3.33 4.70
CA CYS A 109 -13.62 -4.17 5.19
C CYS A 109 -13.31 -4.76 6.58
N ALA A 110 -12.10 -5.30 6.77
CA ALA A 110 -11.67 -5.84 8.06
C ALA A 110 -11.64 -4.78 9.16
N GLN A 111 -11.17 -3.57 8.84
CA GLN A 111 -11.16 -2.45 9.78
C GLN A 111 -12.57 -2.01 10.19
N SER A 112 -13.50 -1.94 9.24
CA SER A 112 -14.90 -1.62 9.52
C SER A 112 -15.55 -2.65 10.46
N LEU A 113 -15.30 -3.95 10.21
CA LEU A 113 -15.74 -5.01 11.11
C LEU A 113 -15.12 -4.86 12.50
N TYR A 114 -13.80 -4.67 12.58
CA TYR A 114 -13.11 -4.51 13.87
C TYR A 114 -13.68 -3.35 14.69
N GLN A 115 -13.90 -2.20 14.06
CA GLN A 115 -14.51 -1.03 14.71
C GLN A 115 -15.94 -1.32 15.21
N SER A 116 -16.71 -2.11 14.47
CA SER A 116 -18.07 -2.51 14.89
C SER A 116 -18.09 -3.47 16.07
N VAL A 117 -16.99 -4.20 16.32
CA VAL A 117 -16.88 -5.22 17.37
C VAL A 117 -16.14 -4.69 18.60
N GLN A 118 -15.26 -3.69 18.45
CA GLN A 118 -14.35 -3.21 19.51
C GLN A 118 -15.08 -2.79 20.80
N GLN A 119 -16.32 -2.32 20.71
CA GLN A 119 -17.12 -1.93 21.88
C GLN A 119 -17.79 -3.12 22.57
N SER A 120 -18.18 -4.17 21.83
CA SER A 120 -18.90 -5.33 22.36
C SER A 120 -17.99 -6.48 22.79
N THR A 121 -16.80 -6.60 22.17
CA THR A 121 -15.94 -7.77 22.35
C THR A 121 -14.46 -7.39 22.24
N PRO A 122 -13.80 -7.00 23.34
CA PRO A 122 -12.42 -6.54 23.31
C PRO A 122 -11.39 -7.64 22.96
N LEU A 123 -11.79 -8.92 22.98
CA LEU A 123 -10.95 -10.08 22.64
C LEU A 123 -11.08 -10.53 21.17
N PHE A 124 -11.90 -9.88 20.35
CA PHE A 124 -12.08 -10.26 18.96
C PHE A 124 -10.81 -9.98 18.12
N ASN A 125 -10.33 -10.98 17.38
CA ASN A 125 -9.05 -10.92 16.67
C ASN A 125 -9.14 -11.37 15.20
N LEU A 126 -10.31 -11.26 14.56
CA LEU A 126 -10.55 -11.70 13.17
C LEU A 126 -10.13 -13.16 12.91
N HIS A 127 -10.14 -13.98 13.97
CA HIS A 127 -9.92 -15.42 13.90
C HIS A 127 -11.26 -16.15 13.91
N THR A 128 -11.32 -17.32 13.27
CA THR A 128 -12.54 -18.14 13.20
C THR A 128 -13.07 -18.47 14.60
N ASP A 129 -12.19 -18.81 15.54
CA ASP A 129 -12.57 -19.15 16.92
C ASP A 129 -13.21 -17.99 17.69
N SER A 130 -12.93 -16.75 17.29
CA SER A 130 -13.51 -15.56 17.91
C SER A 130 -14.93 -15.25 17.42
N ALA A 131 -15.43 -15.97 16.40
CA ALA A 131 -16.72 -15.71 15.77
C ALA A 131 -17.93 -15.96 16.69
N GLN A 132 -17.78 -16.82 17.71
CA GLN A 132 -18.85 -17.14 18.67
C GLN A 132 -19.33 -15.94 19.50
N HIS A 133 -18.52 -14.87 19.58
CA HIS A 133 -18.84 -13.67 20.34
C HIS A 133 -19.52 -12.59 19.49
N LEU A 134 -19.71 -12.84 18.20
CA LEU A 134 -20.30 -11.88 17.28
C LEU A 134 -21.83 -11.95 17.33
N ASN A 135 -22.47 -10.78 17.26
CA ASN A 135 -23.90 -10.73 16.99
C ASN A 135 -24.20 -11.09 15.52
N ALA A 136 -25.48 -11.23 15.16
CA ALA A 136 -25.89 -11.69 13.83
C ALA A 136 -25.36 -10.80 12.67
N SER A 137 -25.33 -9.47 12.83
CA SER A 137 -24.84 -8.58 11.78
C SER A 137 -23.32 -8.62 11.65
N GLN A 138 -22.60 -8.67 12.77
CA GLN A 138 -21.14 -8.83 12.81
C GLN A 138 -20.72 -10.18 12.24
N LEU A 139 -21.44 -11.27 12.54
CA LEU A 139 -21.18 -12.59 11.99
C LEU A 139 -21.37 -12.64 10.47
N ARG A 140 -22.41 -11.98 9.95
CA ARG A 140 -22.59 -11.81 8.50
C ARG A 140 -21.41 -11.06 7.88
N ALA A 141 -21.03 -9.93 8.48
CA ALA A 141 -19.89 -9.14 8.01
C ALA A 141 -18.55 -9.91 8.06
N PHE A 142 -18.36 -10.76 9.08
CA PHE A 142 -17.19 -11.65 9.17
C PHE A 142 -17.21 -12.74 8.10
N THR A 143 -18.35 -13.39 7.88
CA THR A 143 -18.53 -14.37 6.79
C THR A 143 -18.24 -13.74 5.43
N ASP A 144 -18.77 -12.54 5.20
CA ASP A 144 -18.52 -11.75 4.01
C ASP A 144 -17.04 -11.39 3.86
N LEU A 145 -16.30 -11.20 4.95
CA LEU A 145 -14.85 -10.98 4.92
C LEU A 145 -14.11 -12.27 4.55
N GLN A 146 -14.49 -13.41 5.11
CA GLN A 146 -13.90 -14.71 4.77
C GLN A 146 -14.07 -15.05 3.28
N LEU A 147 -15.26 -14.79 2.72
CA LEU A 147 -15.52 -14.96 1.28
C LEU A 147 -14.64 -14.05 0.43
N LYS A 148 -14.37 -12.81 0.87
CA LYS A 148 -13.44 -11.90 0.17
C LYS A 148 -12.00 -12.40 0.22
N MET A 149 -11.55 -12.95 1.34
CA MET A 149 -10.21 -13.55 1.44
C MET A 149 -10.10 -14.73 0.48
N ARG A 150 -11.06 -15.66 0.51
CA ARG A 150 -11.10 -16.81 -0.41
C ARG A 150 -11.02 -16.37 -1.87
N ALA A 151 -11.84 -15.39 -2.24
CA ALA A 151 -11.82 -14.80 -3.57
C ALA A 151 -10.44 -14.26 -3.99
N ILE A 152 -9.74 -13.56 -3.09
CA ILE A 152 -8.38 -13.08 -3.35
C ILE A 152 -7.44 -14.25 -3.58
N LEU A 153 -7.50 -15.28 -2.72
CA LEU A 153 -6.62 -16.44 -2.83
C LEU A 153 -6.85 -17.21 -4.13
N ASP A 154 -8.11 -17.50 -4.49
CA ASP A 154 -8.48 -18.27 -5.68
C ASP A 154 -8.20 -17.52 -7.00
N THR A 155 -8.18 -16.19 -6.96
CA THR A 155 -7.97 -15.37 -8.17
C THR A 155 -6.49 -15.10 -8.41
N PHE A 156 -5.69 -14.95 -7.35
CA PHE A 156 -4.35 -14.38 -7.45
C PHE A 156 -3.24 -15.23 -6.82
N VAL A 157 -3.53 -16.13 -5.89
CA VAL A 157 -2.50 -16.74 -5.02
C VAL A 157 -2.37 -18.25 -5.24
N LEU A 158 -3.47 -18.97 -5.41
CA LEU A 158 -3.42 -20.42 -5.59
C LEU A 158 -2.68 -20.80 -6.89
N PRO A 159 -1.99 -21.95 -6.92
CA PRO A 159 -1.42 -22.46 -8.17
C PRO A 159 -2.50 -22.59 -9.24
N SER A 160 -2.17 -22.22 -10.48
CA SER A 160 -3.11 -22.22 -11.62
C SER A 160 -4.28 -21.24 -11.47
N SER A 161 -4.15 -20.23 -10.61
CA SER A 161 -5.13 -19.14 -10.55
C SER A 161 -5.19 -18.40 -11.90
N PRO A 162 -6.36 -17.92 -12.34
CA PRO A 162 -6.51 -17.24 -13.63
C PRO A 162 -5.66 -15.97 -13.75
N HIS A 163 -5.34 -15.36 -12.61
CA HIS A 163 -4.48 -14.17 -12.49
C HIS A 163 -3.38 -14.42 -11.45
N GLU A 164 -2.78 -15.62 -11.48
CA GLU A 164 -1.72 -16.03 -10.56
C GLU A 164 -0.58 -15.02 -10.52
N LEU A 165 -0.22 -14.59 -9.31
CA LEU A 165 0.84 -13.64 -9.06
C LEU A 165 2.21 -14.31 -9.03
N ASN A 166 3.22 -13.57 -9.46
CA ASN A 166 4.62 -13.94 -9.28
C ASN A 166 5.08 -13.72 -7.83
N LEU A 167 4.66 -14.62 -6.93
CA LEU A 167 5.10 -14.67 -5.54
C LEU A 167 6.13 -15.79 -5.35
N SER A 168 7.06 -15.59 -4.42
CA SER A 168 7.92 -16.70 -4.00
C SER A 168 7.11 -17.76 -3.24
N ASP A 169 7.54 -19.02 -3.36
CA ASP A 169 6.87 -20.15 -2.70
C ASP A 169 6.75 -19.94 -1.18
N ALA A 170 7.79 -19.37 -0.55
CA ALA A 170 7.79 -19.07 0.87
C ALA A 170 6.65 -18.11 1.27
N VAL A 171 6.43 -17.05 0.49
CA VAL A 171 5.36 -16.07 0.74
C VAL A 171 3.99 -16.71 0.51
N ARG A 172 3.83 -17.44 -0.60
CA ARG A 172 2.58 -18.13 -0.94
C ARG A 172 2.19 -19.14 0.13
N CYS A 173 3.10 -20.05 0.49
CA CYS A 173 2.87 -21.09 1.50
C CYS A 173 2.52 -20.50 2.86
N LYS A 174 3.23 -19.45 3.29
CA LYS A 174 2.94 -18.77 4.57
C LYS A 174 1.54 -18.16 4.58
N LEU A 175 1.16 -17.44 3.52
CA LEU A 175 -0.16 -16.84 3.40
C LEU A 175 -1.27 -17.91 3.43
N LEU A 176 -1.14 -18.95 2.61
CA LEU A 176 -2.14 -20.02 2.55
C LEU A 176 -2.29 -20.76 3.88
N ARG A 177 -1.18 -21.04 4.57
CA ARG A 177 -1.19 -21.69 5.88
C ARG A 177 -1.92 -20.86 6.92
N VAL A 178 -1.58 -19.58 7.05
CA VAL A 178 -2.17 -18.70 8.08
C VAL A 178 -3.68 -18.52 7.87
N VAL A 179 -4.14 -18.43 6.62
CA VAL A 179 -5.58 -18.36 6.32
C VAL A 179 -6.26 -19.70 6.58
N ALA A 180 -5.61 -20.83 6.26
CA ALA A 180 -6.13 -22.17 6.53
C ALA A 180 -6.27 -22.45 8.04
N GLU A 181 -5.39 -21.87 8.87
CA GLU A 181 -5.49 -21.90 10.33
C GLU A 181 -6.66 -21.04 10.87
N GLY A 182 -7.32 -20.26 10.01
CA GLY A 182 -8.52 -19.49 10.37
C GLY A 182 -8.26 -18.03 10.71
N ASN A 183 -7.07 -17.50 10.42
CA ASN A 183 -6.71 -16.10 10.64
C ASN A 183 -7.01 -15.24 9.40
N TYR A 184 -7.95 -14.30 9.57
CA TYR A 184 -8.42 -13.39 8.53
C TYR A 184 -7.96 -11.94 8.75
N HIS A 185 -7.00 -11.71 9.64
CA HIS A 185 -6.46 -10.37 9.89
C HIS A 185 -5.80 -9.80 8.61
N PRO A 186 -6.01 -8.52 8.23
CA PRO A 186 -5.50 -7.98 6.96
C PRO A 186 -3.97 -8.00 6.81
N GLN A 187 -3.24 -8.08 7.93
CA GLN A 187 -1.78 -8.23 7.95
C GLN A 187 -1.30 -9.50 7.23
N VAL A 188 -2.14 -10.54 7.11
CA VAL A 188 -1.74 -11.79 6.43
C VAL A 188 -1.38 -11.57 4.96
N LEU A 189 -2.00 -10.58 4.30
CA LEU A 189 -1.73 -10.23 2.91
C LEU A 189 -0.54 -9.28 2.74
N GLU A 190 0.00 -8.71 3.82
CA GLU A 190 0.95 -7.61 3.75
C GLU A 190 2.25 -8.01 3.04
N GLN A 191 2.82 -9.16 3.39
CA GLN A 191 4.06 -9.62 2.77
C GLN A 191 3.90 -9.89 1.26
N ALA A 192 2.75 -10.41 0.83
CA ALA A 192 2.44 -10.60 -0.58
C ALA A 192 2.25 -9.23 -1.28
N ARG A 193 1.56 -8.30 -0.63
CA ARG A 193 1.36 -6.94 -1.15
C ARG A 193 2.68 -6.20 -1.33
N GLU A 194 3.60 -6.30 -0.38
CA GLU A 194 4.95 -5.73 -0.48
C GLU A 194 5.72 -6.33 -1.66
N SER A 195 5.73 -7.66 -1.78
CA SER A 195 6.39 -8.37 -2.88
C SER A 195 5.90 -7.89 -4.25
N ILE A 196 4.58 -7.75 -4.43
CA ILE A 196 3.98 -7.28 -5.68
C ILE A 196 4.20 -5.79 -5.91
N THR A 197 4.19 -5.00 -4.85
CA THR A 197 4.52 -3.57 -4.94
C THR A 197 5.95 -3.39 -5.40
N ASP A 198 6.91 -4.14 -4.84
CA ASP A 198 8.32 -4.07 -5.21
C ASP A 198 8.57 -4.62 -6.61
N LEU A 199 7.86 -5.68 -7.01
CA LEU A 199 7.85 -6.15 -8.40
C LEU A 199 7.46 -5.01 -9.35
N MET A 200 6.31 -4.36 -9.12
CA MET A 200 5.87 -3.23 -9.95
C MET A 200 6.85 -2.06 -9.93
N LYS A 201 7.48 -1.75 -8.78
CA LYS A 201 8.49 -0.68 -8.67
C LYS A 201 9.71 -0.96 -9.53
N CYS A 202 10.13 -2.22 -9.64
CA CYS A 202 11.35 -2.61 -10.34
C CYS A 202 11.12 -2.88 -11.83
N SER A 203 9.92 -3.30 -12.25
CA SER A 203 9.63 -3.66 -13.64
C SER A 203 8.77 -2.62 -14.36
N SER A 204 7.48 -2.52 -14.02
CA SER A 204 6.49 -1.79 -14.81
C SER A 204 6.51 -0.29 -14.57
N TYR A 205 6.85 0.16 -13.36
CA TYR A 205 6.84 1.57 -13.00
C TYR A 205 7.90 2.41 -13.73
N PRO A 206 9.18 1.98 -13.86
CA PRO A 206 10.18 2.70 -14.66
C PRO A 206 9.75 2.85 -16.12
N MET A 207 9.27 1.76 -16.72
CA MET A 207 8.79 1.76 -18.11
C MET A 207 7.58 2.67 -18.32
N PHE A 208 6.68 2.75 -17.32
CA PHE A 208 5.56 3.70 -17.36
C PHE A 208 6.04 5.15 -17.41
N LEU A 209 7.03 5.50 -16.58
CA LEU A 209 7.59 6.84 -16.54
C LEU A 209 8.31 7.21 -17.85
N GLU A 210 9.09 6.29 -18.39
CA GLU A 210 9.74 6.42 -19.70
C GLU A 210 8.73 6.59 -20.82
N GLY A 211 7.65 5.79 -20.82
CA GLY A 211 6.58 5.88 -21.80
C GLY A 211 5.87 7.25 -21.80
N ILE A 212 5.68 7.85 -20.62
CA ILE A 212 5.13 9.22 -20.54
C ILE A 212 6.16 10.24 -21.03
N ALA A 213 7.44 10.13 -20.65
CA ALA A 213 8.49 11.03 -21.11
C ALA A 213 8.64 11.03 -22.65
N ALA A 214 8.61 9.85 -23.28
CA ALA A 214 8.66 9.69 -24.73
C ALA A 214 7.45 10.33 -25.44
N LYS A 215 6.24 10.18 -24.89
CA LYS A 215 5.03 10.85 -25.40
C LYS A 215 5.12 12.38 -25.31
N ARG A 216 5.74 12.91 -24.26
CA ARG A 216 5.97 14.36 -24.15
C ARG A 216 6.98 14.86 -25.18
N ALA A 217 8.09 14.15 -25.36
CA ALA A 217 9.12 14.52 -26.32
C ALA A 217 8.58 14.51 -27.77
N SER A 218 7.77 13.51 -28.13
CA SER A 218 7.12 13.46 -29.45
C SER A 218 6.11 14.58 -29.67
N ASN A 219 5.33 14.95 -28.65
CA ASN A 219 4.41 16.08 -28.75
C ASN A 219 5.12 17.44 -28.83
N ALA A 220 6.28 17.61 -28.18
CA ALA A 220 7.06 18.84 -28.22
C ALA A 220 7.75 19.06 -29.59
N GLY A 221 8.11 17.98 -30.29
CA GLY A 221 8.74 18.03 -31.61
C GLY A 221 7.78 18.35 -32.78
N SER A 222 6.46 18.29 -32.56
CA SER A 222 5.44 18.58 -33.59
C SER A 222 4.98 20.04 -33.53
N SER A 223 5.92 20.98 -33.67
CA SER A 223 5.63 22.40 -33.92
C SER A 223 5.88 22.75 -35.40
N GLN A 224 5.13 22.15 -36.32
CA GLN A 224 5.16 22.53 -37.74
C GLN A 224 3.74 22.45 -38.34
N SER A 225 3.11 23.63 -38.48
CA SER A 225 1.98 23.99 -39.37
C SER A 225 0.76 23.05 -39.45
N GLN A 226 -0.31 23.40 -38.71
CA GLN A 226 -1.68 23.00 -39.06
C GLN A 226 -2.23 23.91 -40.19
N PRO A 227 -2.89 23.36 -41.23
CA PRO A 227 -4.09 23.96 -41.78
C PRO A 227 -5.31 23.39 -41.02
N ASP A 228 -6.27 24.27 -40.73
CA ASP A 228 -7.57 23.92 -40.17
C ASP A 228 -8.26 22.83 -41.00
N SER A 229 -8.60 21.72 -40.35
CA SER A 229 -9.65 20.81 -40.80
C SER A 229 -10.15 20.01 -39.62
N GLU A 230 -11.31 20.44 -39.11
CA GLU A 230 -12.19 19.60 -38.31
C GLU A 230 -12.38 18.24 -38.98
N LYS A 231 -12.03 17.16 -38.28
CA LYS A 231 -12.74 15.89 -38.42
C LYS A 231 -12.54 15.01 -37.20
N SER A 232 -13.66 14.85 -36.50
CA SER A 232 -13.98 13.79 -35.54
C SER A 232 -13.25 12.48 -35.83
N HIS A 233 -12.53 11.99 -34.83
CA HIS A 233 -12.22 10.58 -34.65
C HIS A 233 -12.41 10.23 -33.17
N ASP A 234 -13.67 10.24 -32.74
CA ASP A 234 -14.13 9.45 -31.60
C ASP A 234 -14.02 7.97 -31.96
N HIS A 235 -12.90 7.32 -31.64
CA HIS A 235 -12.92 5.87 -31.44
C HIS A 235 -11.79 5.43 -30.50
N ASP A 236 -12.20 4.72 -29.44
CA ASP A 236 -11.40 3.83 -28.57
C ASP A 236 -10.95 4.32 -27.17
N GLY A 237 -11.55 5.39 -26.64
CA GLY A 237 -11.41 5.76 -25.21
C GLY A 237 -12.23 4.91 -24.23
N SER A 238 -13.09 4.01 -24.73
CA SER A 238 -14.18 3.39 -23.97
C SER A 238 -13.97 1.90 -23.65
N SER A 239 -13.12 1.19 -24.39
CA SER A 239 -12.99 -0.27 -24.32
C SER A 239 -12.41 -0.74 -22.98
N TRP A 240 -11.32 -0.11 -22.51
CA TRP A 240 -10.70 -0.47 -21.24
C TRP A 240 -11.46 0.10 -20.04
N ARG A 241 -12.10 1.28 -20.12
CA ARG A 241 -12.92 1.83 -19.02
C ARG A 241 -14.13 0.95 -18.73
N LEU A 242 -14.72 0.33 -19.76
CA LEU A 242 -15.79 -0.66 -19.63
C LEU A 242 -15.27 -2.00 -19.06
N LYS A 243 -14.10 -2.48 -19.51
CA LYS A 243 -13.46 -3.71 -18.99
C LYS A 243 -12.92 -3.54 -17.56
N ALA A 244 -12.34 -2.40 -17.23
CA ALA A 244 -11.94 -1.98 -15.89
C ALA A 244 -13.18 -1.76 -15.02
N LYS A 245 -14.27 -1.14 -15.51
CA LYS A 245 -15.56 -1.15 -14.81
C LYS A 245 -16.13 -2.56 -14.66
N GLN A 246 -15.84 -3.51 -15.55
CA GLN A 246 -16.25 -4.92 -15.42
C GLN A 246 -15.38 -5.70 -14.44
N HIS A 247 -14.06 -5.44 -14.33
CA HIS A 247 -13.15 -5.98 -13.32
C HIS A 247 -13.35 -5.34 -11.96
N PHE A 248 -13.53 -4.03 -11.90
CA PHE A 248 -13.96 -3.29 -10.72
C PHE A 248 -15.41 -3.65 -10.37
N LYS A 249 -16.28 -4.00 -11.34
CA LYS A 249 -17.56 -4.71 -11.08
C LYS A 249 -17.36 -6.18 -10.77
N LEU A 250 -16.27 -6.85 -11.09
CA LEU A 250 -16.07 -8.26 -10.71
C LEU A 250 -15.69 -8.28 -9.24
N VAL A 251 -14.69 -7.48 -8.86
CA VAL A 251 -14.35 -7.17 -7.48
C VAL A 251 -15.57 -6.55 -6.76
N SER A 252 -16.25 -5.54 -7.33
CA SER A 252 -17.45 -4.96 -6.69
C SER A 252 -18.70 -5.85 -6.72
N ARG A 253 -18.90 -6.79 -7.65
CA ARG A 253 -20.05 -7.74 -7.66
C ARG A 253 -19.77 -8.89 -6.70
N MET A 254 -18.51 -9.29 -6.54
CA MET A 254 -18.05 -10.16 -5.46
C MET A 254 -18.19 -9.48 -4.09
N LEU A 255 -18.15 -8.14 -4.03
CA LEU A 255 -18.39 -7.35 -2.81
C LEU A 255 -19.86 -6.90 -2.61
N LYS A 256 -20.70 -6.83 -3.66
CA LYS A 256 -22.08 -6.30 -3.64
C LYS A 256 -23.17 -7.37 -3.72
N ARG A 257 -22.83 -8.67 -3.78
CA ARG A 257 -23.78 -9.75 -3.50
C ARG A 257 -23.75 -10.07 -2.00
N SER A 258 -24.40 -9.21 -1.22
CA SER A 258 -24.84 -9.53 0.14
C SER A 258 -26.31 -9.11 0.21
N PRO A 259 -27.28 -10.05 0.27
CA PRO A 259 -28.63 -9.74 0.73
C PRO A 259 -28.66 -9.43 2.24
#